data_AF-A0A8J3AH00-F1
#
_entry.id   AF-A0A8J3AH00-F1
#
_cell.length_a   1.000
_cell.length_b   1.000
_cell.length_c   1.000
_cell.angle_alpha   90.00
_cell.angle_beta   90.00
_cell.angle_gamma   90.00
#
_symmetry.space_group_name_H-M   'P 1'
#
loop_
_entity.id
_entity.type
_entity.pdbx_description
1 polymer ?
#
loop_
_entity_poly.entity_id
_entity_poly.type
_entity_poly.pdbx_seq_one_letter_code
_entity_poly.pdbx_strand_id
1 'polypeptide(L)' 'MDKSAALARMAEVSTVDEVLALAEQLGLTMNYEQADYALGRINQTKNDAAELSGDTLEKVAAELFNL' A
#
# COMPACT_ATOMS: atom_id res chain seq x y z
N MET A 1 -1.77 -2.46 14.09
CA MET A 1 -1.67 -3.70 13.29
C MET A 1 -0.20 -4.12 13.25
N ASP A 2 0.14 -5.41 13.14
CA ASP A 2 1.52 -5.82 12.86
C ASP A 2 1.86 -5.73 11.36
N LYS A 3 3.17 -5.78 11.02
CA LYS A 3 3.67 -5.58 9.65
C LYS A 3 3.15 -6.62 8.66
N SER A 4 3.08 -7.90 9.05
CA SER A 4 2.63 -8.97 8.15
C SER A 4 1.14 -8.84 7.84
N ALA A 5 0.33 -8.52 8.84
CA ALA A 5 -1.10 -8.24 8.62
C ALA A 5 -1.31 -7.00 7.73
N ALA A 6 -0.48 -5.96 7.88
CA ALA A 6 -0.56 -4.77 7.05
C ALA A 6 -0.23 -5.06 5.58
N LEU A 7 0.83 -5.82 5.32
CA LEU A 7 1.20 -6.24 3.96
C LEU A 7 0.13 -7.11 3.32
N ALA A 8 -0.43 -8.08 4.06
CA ALA A 8 -1.54 -8.90 3.57
C ALA A 8 -2.74 -8.02 3.20
N ARG A 9 -3.06 -7.01 4.03
CA ARG A 9 -4.16 -6.09 3.74
C ARG A 9 -3.87 -5.19 2.53
N MET A 10 -2.64 -4.71 2.38
CA MET A 10 -2.20 -3.94 1.19
C MET A 10 -2.31 -4.76 -0.10
N ALA A 11 -2.09 -6.06 -0.07
CA ALA A 11 -2.25 -6.89 -1.26
C ALA A 11 -3.72 -6.94 -1.75
N GLU A 12 -4.67 -6.82 -0.82
CA GLU A 12 -6.10 -6.92 -1.08
C GLU A 12 -6.80 -5.60 -1.42
N VAL A 13 -6.19 -4.44 -1.13
CA VAL A 13 -6.85 -3.16 -1.45
C VAL A 13 -7.08 -3.01 -2.95
N SER A 14 -8.25 -2.48 -3.29
CA SER A 14 -8.75 -2.32 -4.66
C SER A 14 -9.30 -0.92 -4.92
N THR A 15 -9.54 -0.13 -3.87
CA THR A 15 -10.12 1.21 -3.94
C THR A 15 -9.36 2.21 -3.07
N VAL A 16 -9.52 3.51 -3.38
CA VAL A 16 -8.91 4.60 -2.61
C VAL A 16 -9.44 4.64 -1.17
N ASP A 17 -10.72 4.35 -0.98
CA ASP A 17 -11.35 4.30 0.34
C ASP A 17 -10.75 3.18 1.22
N GLU A 18 -10.43 2.02 0.63
CA GLU A 18 -9.76 0.94 1.35
C GLU A 18 -8.33 1.30 1.76
N VAL A 19 -7.62 2.10 0.94
CA VAL A 19 -6.30 2.64 1.28
C VAL A 19 -6.39 3.62 2.44
N LEU A 20 -7.38 4.52 2.42
CA LEU A 20 -7.63 5.45 3.53
C LEU A 20 -7.96 4.70 4.82
N ALA A 21 -8.83 3.69 4.77
CA ALA A 21 -9.17 2.86 5.92
C ALA A 21 -7.94 2.10 6.45
N LEU A 22 -7.07 1.59 5.58
CA LEU A 22 -5.83 0.96 5.99
C LEU A 22 -4.89 1.96 6.67
N ALA A 23 -4.72 3.16 6.11
CA ALA A 23 -3.90 4.22 6.72
C ALA A 23 -4.41 4.56 8.14
N GLU A 24 -5.71 4.71 8.31
CA GLU A 24 -6.34 4.97 9.62
C GLU A 24 -6.07 3.84 10.62
N GLN A 25 -6.19 2.57 10.20
CA GLN A 25 -5.86 1.40 11.05
C GLN A 25 -4.39 1.34 11.48
N LEU A 26 -3.51 1.99 10.72
CA LEU A 26 -2.08 2.12 11.00
C LEU A 26 -1.75 3.40 11.79
N GLY A 27 -2.74 4.23 12.10
CA GLY A 27 -2.55 5.50 12.80
C GLY A 27 -1.97 6.61 11.91
N LEU A 28 -2.11 6.49 10.59
CA LEU A 28 -1.66 7.47 9.61
C LEU A 28 -2.84 8.29 9.10
N THR A 29 -2.58 9.56 8.82
CA THR A 29 -3.53 10.42 8.12
C THR A 29 -3.10 10.55 6.67
N MET A 30 -3.95 10.10 5.75
CA MET A 30 -3.81 10.34 4.31
C MET A 30 -4.99 11.15 3.79
N ASN A 31 -4.74 11.99 2.79
CA ASN A 31 -5.78 12.57 1.96
C ASN A 31 -6.07 11.69 0.72
N TYR A 32 -7.11 12.03 -0.04
CA TYR A 32 -7.49 11.25 -1.23
C TYR A 32 -6.41 11.19 -2.30
N GLU A 33 -5.63 12.25 -2.51
CA GLU A 33 -4.55 12.26 -3.51
C GLU A 33 -3.40 11.32 -3.11
N GLN A 34 -3.04 11.30 -1.83
CA GLN A 34 -2.04 10.39 -1.28
C GLN A 34 -2.52 8.93 -1.36
N ALA A 35 -3.80 8.69 -1.08
CA ALA A 35 -4.39 7.36 -1.15
C ALA A 35 -4.51 6.84 -2.60
N ASP A 36 -4.86 7.71 -3.56
CA ASP A 36 -4.85 7.38 -5.00
C ASP A 36 -3.44 7.03 -5.48
N TYR A 37 -2.45 7.84 -5.10
CA TYR A 37 -1.04 7.55 -5.38
C TYR A 37 -0.60 6.20 -4.80
N ALA A 38 -0.94 5.94 -3.53
CA ALA A 38 -0.61 4.68 -2.87
C ALA A 38 -1.28 3.47 -3.54
N LEU A 39 -2.55 3.58 -3.94
CA LEU A 39 -3.25 2.54 -4.70
C LEU A 39 -2.54 2.26 -6.03
N GLY A 40 -2.11 3.32 -6.74
CA GLY A 40 -1.32 3.20 -7.96
C GLY A 40 -0.03 2.42 -7.75
N ARG A 41 0.73 2.74 -6.68
CA ARG A 41 1.97 2.03 -6.32
C ARG A 41 1.71 0.57 -5.95
N ILE A 42 0.69 0.29 -5.14
CA ILE A 42 0.28 -1.07 -4.77
C ILE A 42 -0.10 -1.88 -6.01
N ASN A 43 -0.82 -1.29 -6.96
CA ASN A 43 -1.20 -1.99 -8.18
C ASN A 43 -0.01 -2.21 -9.12
N GLN A 44 0.99 -1.33 -9.11
CA GLN A 44 2.24 -1.55 -9.85
C GLN A 44 2.97 -2.79 -9.38
N THR A 45 3.03 -3.05 -8.06
CA THR A 45 3.72 -4.26 -7.53
C THR A 45 3.01 -5.57 -7.90
N LYS A 46 1.77 -5.52 -8.39
CA LYS A 46 1.00 -6.70 -8.86
C LYS A 46 1.33 -7.08 -10.31
N ASN A 47 2.12 -6.28 -11.02
CA ASN A 47 2.56 -6.58 -12.38
C ASN A 47 3.86 -7.41 -12.33
N ASP A 48 3.91 -8.54 -13.04
CA ASP A 48 5.07 -9.44 -13.12
C ASP A 48 6.39 -8.71 -13.48
N ALA A 49 6.30 -7.60 -14.24
CA ALA A 49 7.45 -6.77 -14.57
C ALA A 49 8.01 -5.97 -13.37
N ALA A 50 7.18 -5.63 -12.39
CA ALA A 50 7.56 -4.90 -11.18
C ALA A 50 8.30 -5.79 -10.18
N GLU A 51 7.96 -7.08 -10.13
CA GLU A 51 8.69 -8.06 -9.31
C GLU A 51 10.14 -8.23 -9.82
N LEU A 52 10.33 -8.24 -11.15
CA LEU A 52 11.65 -8.29 -11.80
C LEU A 52 12.49 -7.01 -11.59
N SER A 53 11.85 -5.84 -11.38
CA SER A 53 12.55 -4.58 -11.07
C SER A 53 12.78 -4.38 -9.56
N GLY A 54 12.29 -5.31 -8.72
CA GLY A 54 12.41 -5.24 -7.28
C GLY A 54 11.50 -4.19 -6.63
N ASP A 55 10.43 -3.79 -7.31
CA ASP A 55 9.38 -2.92 -6.76
C ASP A 55 8.35 -3.81 -6.05
N THR A 56 8.63 -4.13 -4.79
CA THR A 56 7.83 -5.06 -3.98
C THR A 56 6.85 -4.32 -3.08
N LEU A 57 5.82 -5.04 -2.62
CA LEU A 57 4.84 -4.50 -1.69
C LEU A 57 5.49 -4.02 -0.38
N GLU A 58 6.58 -4.66 0.07
CA GLU A 58 7.35 -4.24 1.25
C GLU A 58 8.01 -2.87 1.07
N LYS A 59 8.52 -2.56 -0.13
CA LYS A 59 9.08 -1.22 -0.40
C LYS A 59 8.00 -0.16 -0.36
N VAL A 60 6.86 -0.42 -1.00
CA VAL A 60 5.71 0.50 -0.98
C VAL A 60 5.20 0.70 0.45
N ALA A 61 5.17 -0.36 1.26
CA ALA A 61 4.79 -0.28 2.67
C ALA A 61 5.76 0.58 3.49
N ALA A 62 7.06 0.44 3.28
CA ALA A 62 8.07 1.26 3.94
C ALA A 62 7.99 2.74 3.49
N GLU A 63 7.81 2.99 2.20
CA GLU A 63 7.76 4.33 1.61
C GLU A 63 6.51 5.12 2.01
N LEU A 64 5.33 4.49 2.00
CA LEU A 64 4.05 5.18 2.11
C LEU A 64 3.37 5.01 3.47
N PHE A 65 3.66 3.90 4.17
CA PHE A 65 3.02 3.56 5.43
C PHE A 65 3.99 3.50 6.62
N ASN A 66 5.28 3.81 6.40
CA ASN A 66 6.31 3.80 7.45
C ASN A 66 6.41 2.44 8.20
N LEU A 67 6.20 1.33 7.45
CA LEU A 67 6.16 -0.05 7.96
C LEU A 67 7.47 -0.83 7.84
#